data_AF-A0A2K2VTR0-F1
#
_entry.id   AF-A0A2K2VTR0-F1
#
_cell.length_a   1.000
_cell.length_b   1.000
_cell.length_c   1.000
_cell.angle_alpha   90.00
_cell.angle_beta   90.00
_cell.angle_gamma   90.00
#
_symmetry.space_group_name_H-M   'P 1'
#
loop_
_entity.id
_entity.type
_entity.pdbx_description
1 polymer ?
#
loop_
_entity_poly.entity_id
_entity_poly.type
_entity_poly.pdbx_seq_one_letter_code
_entity_poly.pdbx_strand_id
1 'polypeptide(L)' 'MKIKLIFGLILLGLVAVVALQNAEIVTVQFLLWQFSLPRALMILGSMGVGLIAGLIFGTFSRGRSRVAK' A
#
# COMPACT_ATOMS: atom_id res chain seq x y z
N MET A 1 -19.76 -19.17 -21.38
CA MET A 1 -18.86 -18.04 -21.74
C MET A 1 -19.39 -16.68 -21.26
N LYS A 2 -20.70 -16.40 -21.37
CA LYS A 2 -21.30 -15.13 -20.90
C LYS A 2 -21.10 -14.82 -19.41
N ILE A 3 -21.16 -15.83 -18.53
CA ILE A 3 -20.99 -15.64 -17.08
C ILE A 3 -19.58 -15.13 -16.71
N LYS A 4 -18.54 -15.65 -17.38
CA LYS A 4 -17.14 -15.21 -17.17
C LYS A 4 -16.96 -13.76 -17.61
N LEU A 5 -17.65 -13.37 -18.68
CA LEU A 5 -17.63 -12.02 -19.24
C LEU A 5 -18.36 -11.03 -18.32
N ILE A 6 -19.56 -11.39 -17.82
CA ILE A 6 -20.30 -10.60 -16.83
C ILE A 6 -19.48 -10.43 -15.56
N PHE A 7 -18.90 -11.51 -15.04
CA PHE A 7 -18.06 -11.46 -13.85
C PHE A 7 -16.81 -10.60 -14.06
N GLY A 8 -16.18 -10.70 -15.23
CA GLY A 8 -15.06 -9.84 -15.62
C GLY A 8 -15.43 -8.36 -15.69
N LEU A 9 -16.60 -8.02 -16.23
CA LEU A 9 -17.09 -6.64 -16.27
C LEU A 9 -17.40 -6.09 -14.88
N ILE A 10 -17.99 -6.91 -13.99
CA ILE A 10 -18.22 -6.53 -12.60
C ILE A 10 -16.90 -6.22 -11.90
N LEU A 11 -15.90 -7.12 -12.03
CA LEU A 11 -14.56 -6.91 -11.48
C LEU A 11 -13.91 -5.64 -12.02
N LEU A 12 -13.96 -5.43 -13.35
CA LEU A 12 -13.40 -4.25 -13.98
C LEU A 12 -14.06 -2.96 -13.46
N GLY A 13 -15.39 -2.95 -13.35
CA GLY A 13 -16.12 -1.83 -12.79
C GLY A 13 -15.74 -1.56 -11.33
N LEU A 14 -15.57 -2.61 -10.52
CA LEU A 14 -15.18 -2.49 -9.12
C LEU A 14 -13.76 -1.93 -8.97
N VAL A 15 -12.82 -2.39 -9.80
CA VAL A 15 -11.46 -1.84 -9.88
C VAL A 15 -11.50 -0.36 -10.29
N ALA A 16 -12.30 0.00 -11.31
CA ALA A 16 -12.43 1.37 -11.77
C ALA A 16 -12.98 2.29 -10.67
N VAL A 17 -13.99 1.84 -9.93
CA VAL A 17 -14.56 2.60 -8.80
C VAL A 17 -13.51 2.82 -7.72
N VAL A 18 -12.77 1.77 -7.32
CA VAL A 18 -11.68 1.90 -6.33
C VAL A 18 -10.61 2.86 -6.82
N ALA A 19 -10.21 2.77 -8.09
CA ALA A 19 -9.21 3.66 -8.67
C ALA A 19 -9.66 5.12 -8.64
N LEU A 20 -10.90 5.40 -9.09
CA LEU A 20 -11.48 6.75 -9.07
C LEU A 20 -11.59 7.33 -7.66
N GLN A 21 -12.05 6.53 -6.69
CA GLN A 21 -12.18 6.97 -5.30
C GLN A 21 -10.80 7.28 -4.65
N ASN A 22 -9.74 6.64 -5.13
CA ASN A 22 -8.39 6.83 -4.59
C ASN A 22 -7.49 7.70 -5.48
N ALA A 23 -8.01 8.25 -6.57
CA ALA A 23 -7.29 9.16 -7.47
C ALA A 23 -7.19 10.59 -6.93
N GLU A 24 -8.03 10.94 -5.96
CA GLU A 24 -8.01 12.25 -5.31
C GLU A 24 -6.63 12.53 -4.71
N ILE A 25 -6.09 13.70 -5.03
CA ILE A 25 -4.83 14.18 -4.49
C ILE A 25 -5.07 14.66 -3.06
N VAL A 26 -4.31 14.10 -2.13
CA VAL A 26 -4.35 14.49 -0.72
C VAL A 26 -3.02 15.12 -0.34
N THR A 27 -3.08 16.20 0.44
CA THR A 27 -1.89 16.86 1.00
C THR A 27 -1.61 16.26 2.37
N VAL A 28 -0.41 15.71 2.54
CA VAL A 28 0.09 15.20 3.81
C VAL A 28 1.00 16.25 4.43
N GLN A 29 0.70 16.60 5.67
CA GLN A 29 1.55 17.44 6.52
C GLN A 29 2.37 16.52 7.42
N PHE A 30 3.70 16.60 7.31
CA PHE A 30 4.63 15.79 8.09
C PHE A 30 5.69 16.68 8.74
N LEU A 31 5.50 16.99 10.03
CA LEU A 31 6.36 17.90 10.80
C LEU A 31 6.54 19.24 10.08
N LEU A 32 7.71 19.50 9.48
CA LEU A 32 8.03 20.73 8.75
C LEU A 32 7.82 20.61 7.24
N TRP A 33 7.38 19.45 6.76
CA TRP A 33 7.34 19.08 5.35
C TRP A 33 5.89 18.88 4.92
N GLN A 34 5.59 19.24 3.68
CA GLN A 34 4.30 18.95 3.07
C GLN A 34 4.49 18.41 1.67
N PHE A 35 3.64 17.46 1.29
CA PHE A 35 3.62 16.93 -0.06
C PHE A 35 2.21 16.50 -0.45
N SER A 36 1.92 16.55 -1.74
CA SER A 36 0.62 16.21 -2.30
C SER A 36 0.77 15.05 -3.27
N LEU A 37 -0.05 14.02 -3.09
CA LEU A 37 -0.05 12.85 -3.96
C LEU A 37 -1.41 12.15 -3.95
N PRO A 38 -1.75 11.36 -4.97
CA PRO A 38 -2.97 10.55 -4.98
C PRO A 38 -3.08 9.68 -3.73
N ARG A 39 -4.28 9.61 -3.15
CA ARG A 39 -4.57 8.80 -1.94
C ARG A 39 -4.12 7.34 -2.10
N ALA A 40 -4.29 6.75 -3.28
CA ALA A 40 -3.80 5.40 -3.58
C ALA A 40 -2.29 5.26 -3.34
N LEU A 41 -1.49 6.22 -3.82
CA LEU A 41 -0.04 6.21 -3.65
C LEU A 41 0.35 6.43 -2.19
N MET A 42 -0.41 7.24 -1.44
CA MET A 42 -0.17 7.43 -0.01
C MET A 42 -0.31 6.11 0.77
N ILE A 43 -1.40 5.39 0.51
CA ILE A 43 -1.71 4.12 1.17
C ILE A 43 -0.66 3.06 0.81
N LEU A 44 -0.41 2.86 -0.49
CA LEU A 44 0.55 1.85 -0.95
C LEU A 44 1.99 2.20 -0.52
N GLY A 45 2.37 3.46 -0.60
CA GLY A 45 3.69 3.93 -0.19
C GLY A 45 3.95 3.75 1.30
N SER A 46 3.00 4.16 2.15
CA SER A 46 3.12 3.99 3.60
C SER A 46 3.19 2.52 4.02
N MET A 47 2.36 1.67 3.41
CA MET A 47 2.42 0.22 3.63
C MET A 47 3.76 -0.36 3.19
N GLY A 48 4.27 0.05 2.02
CA GLY A 48 5.57 -0.37 1.51
C GLY A 48 6.73 0.00 2.44
N VAL A 49 6.74 1.25 2.94
CA VAL A 49 7.73 1.71 3.92
C VAL A 49 7.66 0.89 5.21
N GLY A 50 6.45 0.63 5.73
CA GLY A 50 6.25 -0.20 6.92
C GLY A 50 6.74 -1.65 6.74
N LEU A 51 6.47 -2.26 5.58
CA LEU A 51 6.96 -3.60 5.25
C LEU A 51 8.48 -3.64 5.19
N ILE A 52 9.11 -2.68 4.49
CA ILE A 52 10.57 -2.59 4.39
C ILE A 52 11.18 -2.42 5.79
N ALA A 53 10.66 -1.50 6.59
CA ALA A 53 11.11 -1.30 7.97
C ALA A 53 10.98 -2.60 8.79
N GLY A 54 9.82 -3.26 8.74
CA GLY A 54 9.58 -4.53 9.43
C GLY A 54 10.55 -5.64 9.03
N LEU A 55 10.86 -5.77 7.74
CA LEU A 55 11.84 -6.74 7.24
C LEU A 55 13.25 -6.43 7.74
N ILE A 56 13.65 -5.15 7.72
CA ILE A 56 14.95 -4.71 8.22
C ILE A 56 15.05 -5.01 9.72
N PHE A 57 14.11 -4.55 10.55
CA PHE A 57 14.17 -4.79 11.99
C PHE A 57 14.00 -6.26 12.37
N GLY A 58 13.19 -7.02 11.62
CA GLY A 58 12.98 -8.46 11.83
C GLY A 58 14.22 -9.32 11.55
N THR A 59 15.06 -8.91 10.59
CA THR A 59 16.35 -9.58 10.33
C THR A 59 17.37 -9.28 11.43
N PHE A 60 17.45 -8.03 11.90
CA PHE A 60 18.33 -7.65 13.03
C PHE A 60 17.94 -8.34 14.36
N SER A 61 16.66 -8.56 14.63
CA SER A 61 16.23 -9.22 15.88
C SER A 61 16.55 -10.72 15.89
N ARG A 62 16.43 -11.40 14.74
CA ARG A 62 16.75 -12.83 14.60
C ARG A 62 18.24 -13.15 14.77
N GLY A 63 19.13 -12.24 14.38
CA GLY A 63 20.57 -12.38 14.59
C GLY A 63 20.96 -12.48 16.07
N ARG A 64 20.35 -11.66 16.94
CA ARG A 64 20.63 -11.68 18.39
C ARG A 64 20.15 -12.96 19.09
N SER A 65 19.07 -13.58 18.62
CA SER A 65 18.55 -14.81 19.22
C SER A 65 19.37 -16.07 18.87
N ARG A 66 20.20 -16.04 17.82
CA ARG A 66 21.12 -17.16 17.50
C ARG A 66 22.47 -17.06 18.22
N VAL A 67 22.88 -15.86 18.63
CA VAL A 67 24.14 -15.64 19.36
C VAL A 67 23.97 -15.85 20.87
N ALA A 68 22.75 -15.72 21.39
CA ALA A 68 22.42 -15.89 22.81
C ALA A 68 22.01 -17.34 23.19
N LYS A 69 22.17 -18.32 22.30
CA LYS A 69 21.84 -19.73 22.50
C LYS A 69 23.10 -20.57 22.34
#